data_AF-A0A9K3GPG0-F1
#
_entry.id   AF-A0A9K3GPG0-F1
#
_cell.length_a   1.000
_cell.length_b   1.000
_cell.length_c   1.000
_cell.angle_alpha   90.00
_cell.angle_beta   90.00
_cell.angle_gamma   90.00
#
_symmetry.space_group_name_H-M   'P 1'
#
loop_
_entity.id
_entity.type
_entity.pdbx_description
1 polymer ?
#
loop_
_entity_poly.entity_id
_entity_poly.type
_entity_poly.pdbx_seq_one_letter_code
_entity_poly.pdbx_strand_id
1 'polypeptide(L)'
;MGLAAAGHHNPVTSGVAVLSTLMQRVSPSNKGEILSVYSTHCSSTATFIRRICSEHLCDMIPCVPPTALEDTLLPAFLSFSSDQQGIIRLGSVKAASMLLGTLPPTATDSIRKVASTYTKLAADTTWQVRNAILQSFKEFLTGPGPTRLGWEKVMTTYTGMLKDVEAE
;
A
#
# COMPACT_ATOMS: atom_id res chain seq x y z
N MET A 1 29.39 -5.23 19.37
CA MET A 1 29.35 -4.40 18.14
C MET A 1 28.02 -3.65 18.13
N GLY A 2 28.09 -2.33 17.96
CA GLY A 2 27.15 -1.37 18.55
C GLY A 2 25.72 -1.40 18.02
N LEU A 3 24.78 -1.54 18.96
CA LEU A 3 23.44 -0.99 18.89
C LEU A 3 23.53 0.51 19.25
N ALA A 4 23.27 1.38 18.28
CA ALA A 4 22.86 2.75 18.55
C ALA A 4 22.01 3.25 17.38
N ALA A 5 20.72 3.38 17.64
CA ALA A 5 19.76 4.06 16.81
C ALA A 5 20.20 5.52 16.58
N ALA A 6 20.69 5.83 15.38
CA ALA A 6 20.75 7.19 14.89
C ALA A 6 19.58 7.38 13.94
N GLY A 7 18.59 8.16 14.38
CA GLY A 7 17.51 8.64 13.54
C GLY A 7 18.09 9.43 12.38
N HIS A 8 18.20 8.78 11.22
CA HIS A 8 18.56 9.47 9.99
C HIS A 8 17.33 10.26 9.53
N HIS A 9 17.25 11.53 9.95
CA HIS A 9 16.45 12.54 9.27
C HIS A 9 17.05 12.77 7.88
N ASN A 10 16.81 11.83 6.98
CA ASN A 10 17.10 12.01 5.56
C ASN A 10 16.01 12.94 4.97
N PRO A 11 16.36 13.97 4.17
CA PRO A 11 15.40 14.83 3.49
C PRO A 11 14.29 14.06 2.76
N VAL A 12 14.60 12.87 2.23
CA VAL A 12 13.62 11.99 1.57
C VAL A 12 12.56 11.50 2.56
N THR A 13 12.94 11.12 3.78
CA THR A 13 12.01 10.65 4.81
C THR A 13 11.03 11.75 5.20
N SER A 14 11.55 12.93 5.53
CA SER A 14 10.74 14.09 5.90
C SER A 14 9.90 14.59 4.72
N GLY A 15 10.45 14.52 3.50
CA GLY A 15 9.78 14.93 2.27
C GLY A 15 8.59 14.05 1.94
N VAL A 16 8.75 12.72 1.98
CA VAL A 16 7.67 11.76 1.67
C VAL A 16 6.48 11.92 2.61
N ALA A 17 6.74 12.13 3.91
CA ALA A 17 5.70 12.29 4.92
C ALA A 17 4.79 13.52 4.69
N VAL A 18 5.25 14.54 3.96
CA VAL A 18 4.47 15.74 3.65
C VAL A 18 3.90 15.78 2.23
N LEU A 19 4.18 14.77 1.39
CA LEU A 19 3.78 14.78 -0.03
C LEU A 19 2.28 14.92 -0.22
N SER A 20 1.48 14.12 0.49
CA SER A 20 0.01 14.16 0.35
C SER A 20 -0.55 15.54 0.70
N THR A 21 -0.01 16.16 1.75
CA THR A 21 -0.36 17.51 2.19
C THR A 21 0.03 18.57 1.15
N LEU A 22 1.19 18.43 0.50
CA LEU A 22 1.62 19.32 -0.57
C LEU A 22 0.78 19.13 -1.84
N MET A 23 0.50 17.88 -2.22
CA MET A 23 -0.31 17.50 -3.39
C MET A 23 -1.72 18.09 -3.36
N GLN A 24 -2.26 18.39 -2.17
CA GLN A 24 -3.55 19.06 -2.01
C GLN A 24 -3.52 20.57 -2.28
N ARG A 25 -2.34 21.21 -2.22
CA ARG A 25 -2.19 22.67 -2.26
C ARG A 25 -1.54 23.21 -3.54
N VAL A 26 -1.03 22.35 -4.40
CA VAL A 26 -0.26 22.76 -5.58
C VAL A 26 -1.04 22.57 -6.89
N SER A 27 -0.59 23.29 -7.92
CA SER A 27 -1.13 23.21 -9.28
C SER A 27 -0.97 21.80 -9.88
N PRO A 28 -1.76 21.43 -10.90
CA PRO A 28 -1.64 20.12 -11.56
C PRO A 28 -0.22 19.82 -12.10
N SER A 29 0.48 20.84 -12.63
CA SER A 29 1.87 20.68 -13.10
C SER A 29 2.80 20.23 -11.97
N ASN A 30 2.70 20.90 -10.81
CA ASN A 30 3.52 20.57 -9.65
C ASN A 30 3.16 19.19 -9.08
N LYS A 31 1.88 18.77 -9.14
CA LYS A 31 1.50 17.40 -8.77
C LYS A 31 2.17 16.35 -9.64
N GLY A 32 2.30 16.62 -10.94
CA GLY A 32 3.00 15.74 -11.88
C GLY A 32 4.48 15.57 -11.52
N GLU A 33 5.17 16.68 -11.23
CA GLU A 33 6.57 16.66 -10.80
C GLU A 33 6.75 15.88 -9.48
N ILE A 34 5.91 16.17 -8.48
CA ILE A 34 5.93 15.47 -7.18
C ILE A 34 5.70 13.97 -7.36
N LEU A 35 4.73 13.58 -8.18
CA LEU A 35 4.44 12.18 -8.47
C LEU A 35 5.62 11.47 -9.15
N SER A 36 6.30 12.15 -10.08
CA SER A 36 7.50 11.62 -10.75
C SER A 36 8.64 11.35 -9.76
N VAL A 37 8.89 12.30 -8.85
CA VAL A 37 9.91 12.14 -7.80
C VAL A 37 9.54 10.98 -6.86
N TYR A 38 8.28 10.92 -6.42
CA TYR A 38 7.80 9.85 -5.56
C TYR A 38 7.93 8.47 -6.22
N SER A 39 7.56 8.35 -7.50
CA SER A 39 7.70 7.11 -8.28
C SER A 39 9.16 6.61 -8.34
N THR A 40 10.10 7.54 -8.53
CA THR A 40 11.53 7.23 -8.49
C THR A 40 11.96 6.67 -7.13
N HIS A 41 11.47 7.25 -6.03
CA HIS A 41 11.76 6.76 -4.69
C HIS A 41 11.13 5.40 -4.38
N CYS A 42 9.95 5.10 -4.93
CA CYS A 42 9.31 3.79 -4.79
C CYS A 42 10.19 2.65 -5.33
N SER A 43 11.03 2.94 -6.33
CA SER A 43 11.96 1.98 -6.96
C SER A 43 13.39 2.05 -6.42
N SER A 44 13.61 2.75 -5.30
CA SER A 44 14.95 2.92 -4.74
C SER A 44 15.58 1.59 -4.31
N THR A 45 16.88 1.44 -4.53
CA THR A 45 17.66 0.31 -3.98
C THR A 45 17.74 0.36 -2.45
N ALA A 46 17.59 1.56 -1.86
CA ALA A 46 17.63 1.76 -0.43
C ALA A 46 16.33 1.30 0.25
N THR A 47 16.42 0.22 1.05
CA THR A 47 15.29 -0.35 1.81
C THR A 47 14.54 0.68 2.64
N PHE A 48 15.24 1.61 3.30
CA PHE A 48 14.59 2.62 4.14
C PHE A 48 13.71 3.57 3.32
N ILE A 49 14.12 3.95 2.10
CA ILE A 49 13.33 4.81 1.20
C ILE A 49 12.06 4.08 0.77
N ARG A 50 12.19 2.83 0.32
CA ARG A 50 11.04 2.01 -0.09
C ARG A 50 10.06 1.80 1.06
N ARG A 51 10.56 1.57 2.28
CA ARG A 51 9.72 1.47 3.48
C ARG A 51 8.86 2.71 3.66
N ILE A 52 9.48 3.90 3.70
CA ILE A 52 8.75 5.15 3.93
C ILE A 52 7.74 5.41 2.79
N CYS A 53 8.12 5.13 1.53
CA CYS A 53 7.19 5.23 0.42
C CYS A 53 6.00 4.27 0.58
N SER A 54 6.25 3.01 0.94
CA SER A 54 5.18 2.03 1.16
C SER A 54 4.20 2.47 2.26
N GLU A 55 4.71 3.02 3.37
CA GLU A 55 3.91 3.51 4.51
C GLU A 55 3.00 4.69 4.11
N HIS A 56 3.45 5.55 3.18
CA HIS A 56 2.71 6.75 2.73
C HIS A 56 1.96 6.58 1.40
N LEU A 57 2.02 5.41 0.78
CA LEU A 57 1.34 5.15 -0.49
C LEU A 57 -0.18 5.38 -0.39
N CYS A 58 -0.79 5.01 0.74
CA CYS A 58 -2.22 5.20 0.98
C CYS A 58 -2.63 6.68 0.90
N ASP A 59 -1.76 7.58 1.36
CA ASP A 59 -2.02 9.02 1.38
C ASP A 59 -1.92 9.66 -0.03
N MET A 60 -1.19 9.01 -0.93
CA MET A 60 -1.00 9.46 -2.32
C MET A 60 -2.17 9.07 -3.23
N ILE A 61 -2.87 7.95 -2.95
CA ILE A 61 -4.00 7.46 -3.75
C ILE A 61 -5.07 8.53 -4.02
N PRO A 62 -5.60 9.25 -3.01
CA PRO A 62 -6.64 10.27 -3.25
C PRO A 62 -6.09 11.56 -3.90
N CYS A 63 -4.77 11.69 -4.04
CA CYS A 63 -4.13 12.91 -4.53
C CYS A 63 -3.91 12.91 -6.06
N VAL A 64 -4.15 11.79 -6.73
CA VAL A 64 -3.84 11.60 -8.16
C VAL A 64 -5.10 11.27 -8.98
N PRO A 65 -5.15 11.63 -10.28
CA PRO A 65 -6.23 11.20 -11.16
C PRO A 65 -6.20 9.68 -11.40
N PRO A 66 -7.31 9.06 -11.84
CA PRO A 66 -7.38 7.63 -12.10
C PRO A 66 -6.29 7.09 -13.05
N THR A 67 -5.89 7.87 -14.06
CA THR A 67 -4.80 7.48 -14.98
C THR A 67 -3.48 7.28 -14.24
N ALA A 68 -3.08 8.25 -13.43
CA ALA A 68 -1.89 8.17 -12.60
C ALA A 68 -1.97 7.10 -11.49
N LEU A 69 -3.18 6.79 -11.03
CA LEU A 69 -3.41 5.69 -10.09
C LEU A 69 -2.99 4.34 -10.71
N GLU A 70 -3.40 4.09 -11.95
CA GLU A 70 -3.08 2.84 -12.67
C GLU A 70 -1.65 2.81 -13.20
N ASP A 71 -1.15 3.92 -13.73
CA ASP A 71 0.16 3.97 -14.40
C ASP A 71 1.34 4.08 -13.42
N THR A 72 1.12 4.62 -12.22
CA THR A 72 2.19 4.91 -11.26
C THR A 72 1.99 4.23 -9.91
N LEU A 73 0.86 4.50 -9.24
CA LEU A 73 0.68 4.06 -7.85
C LEU A 73 0.38 2.55 -7.75
N LEU A 74 -0.36 1.98 -8.70
CA LEU A 74 -0.64 0.55 -8.73
C LEU A 74 0.65 -0.29 -8.95
N PRO A 75 1.54 0.01 -9.90
CA PRO A 75 2.84 -0.66 -10.01
C PRO A 75 3.66 -0.56 -8.72
N ALA A 76 3.71 0.61 -8.08
CA ALA A 76 4.40 0.79 -6.80
C ALA A 76 3.80 -0.10 -5.70
N PHE A 77 2.47 -0.14 -5.57
CA PHE A 77 1.76 -1.02 -4.65
C PHE A 77 2.14 -2.50 -4.86
N LEU A 78 2.10 -2.97 -6.12
CA LEU A 78 2.41 -4.36 -6.44
C LEU A 78 3.87 -4.70 -6.12
N SER A 79 4.78 -3.78 -6.41
CA SER A 79 6.20 -3.91 -6.04
C SER A 79 6.36 -4.04 -4.52
N PHE A 80 5.83 -3.09 -3.74
CA PHE A 80 5.93 -3.12 -2.28
C PHE A 80 5.29 -4.35 -1.65
N SER A 81 4.14 -4.79 -2.17
CA SER A 81 3.42 -5.98 -1.67
C SER A 81 4.17 -7.28 -1.93
N SER A 82 5.18 -7.27 -2.79
CA SER A 82 6.03 -8.42 -3.13
C SER A 82 7.48 -8.23 -2.69
N ASP A 83 7.79 -7.17 -1.94
CA ASP A 83 9.15 -6.87 -1.50
C ASP A 83 9.67 -7.99 -0.58
N GLN A 84 10.98 -8.27 -0.68
CA GLN A 84 11.64 -9.28 0.14
C GLN A 84 11.58 -8.93 1.64
N GLN A 85 11.53 -7.64 1.98
CA GLN A 85 11.51 -7.14 3.34
C GLN A 85 10.06 -7.06 3.86
N GLY A 86 9.75 -7.85 4.90
CA GLY A 86 8.40 -7.86 5.49
C GLY A 86 7.90 -6.49 5.96
N ILE A 87 8.81 -5.61 6.41
CA ILE A 87 8.47 -4.24 6.81
C ILE A 87 7.95 -3.37 5.65
N ILE A 88 8.40 -3.62 4.41
CA ILE A 88 7.92 -2.90 3.22
C ILE A 88 6.55 -3.46 2.80
N ARG A 89 6.39 -4.79 2.83
CA ARG A 89 5.08 -5.42 2.58
C ARG A 89 4.04 -4.93 3.58
N LEU A 90 4.42 -4.81 4.86
CA LEU A 90 3.57 -4.25 5.92
C LEU A 90 3.09 -2.83 5.59
N GLY A 91 3.99 -1.94 5.12
CA GLY A 91 3.62 -0.58 4.74
C GLY A 91 2.57 -0.53 3.63
N SER A 92 2.61 -1.48 2.68
CA SER A 92 1.68 -1.53 1.55
C SER A 92 0.25 -1.93 1.90
N VAL A 93 0.01 -2.54 3.06
CA VAL A 93 -1.29 -3.15 3.43
C VAL A 93 -2.45 -2.16 3.35
N LYS A 94 -2.29 -0.96 3.91
CA LYS A 94 -3.33 0.07 3.90
C LYS A 94 -3.73 0.50 2.47
N ALA A 95 -2.75 0.54 1.56
CA ALA A 95 -2.98 0.91 0.18
C ALA A 95 -3.87 -0.10 -0.56
N ALA A 96 -3.84 -1.38 -0.19
CA ALA A 96 -4.64 -2.42 -0.85
C ALA A 96 -6.15 -2.15 -0.74
N SER A 97 -6.64 -1.90 0.49
CA SER A 97 -8.05 -1.56 0.74
C SER A 97 -8.44 -0.24 0.07
N MET A 98 -7.57 0.78 0.12
CA MET A 98 -7.80 2.08 -0.49
C MET A 98 -7.88 2.01 -2.03
N LEU A 99 -7.01 1.23 -2.68
CA LEU A 99 -7.04 0.99 -4.12
C LEU A 99 -8.31 0.28 -4.54
N LEU A 100 -8.76 -0.73 -3.79
CA LEU A 100 -10.05 -1.37 -4.02
C LEU A 100 -11.21 -0.40 -3.83
N GLY A 101 -11.10 0.60 -2.95
CA GLY A 101 -12.11 1.66 -2.83
C GLY A 101 -12.12 2.66 -3.99
N THR A 102 -10.94 2.96 -4.55
CA THR A 102 -10.73 4.13 -5.43
C THR A 102 -10.71 3.78 -6.92
N LEU A 103 -10.20 2.60 -7.31
CA LEU A 103 -10.12 2.21 -8.72
C LEU A 103 -11.52 2.21 -9.37
N PRO A 104 -11.69 2.75 -10.58
CA PRO A 104 -12.98 2.79 -11.24
C PRO A 104 -13.47 1.36 -11.57
N PRO A 105 -14.79 1.09 -11.57
CA PRO A 105 -15.33 -0.24 -11.88
C PRO A 105 -14.88 -0.80 -13.25
N THR A 106 -14.54 0.09 -14.19
CA THR A 106 -14.03 -0.26 -15.52
C THR A 106 -12.61 -0.82 -15.52
N ALA A 107 -11.81 -0.57 -14.47
CA ALA A 107 -10.42 -1.01 -14.35
C ALA A 107 -10.33 -2.47 -13.86
N THR A 108 -11.02 -3.39 -14.55
CA THR A 108 -11.22 -4.78 -14.11
C THR A 108 -9.92 -5.54 -13.87
N ASP A 109 -8.91 -5.35 -14.73
CA ASP A 109 -7.60 -5.97 -14.58
C ASP A 109 -6.83 -5.45 -13.37
N SER A 110 -6.84 -4.14 -13.17
CA SER A 110 -6.24 -3.48 -12.01
C SER A 110 -6.90 -3.94 -10.71
N ILE A 111 -8.23 -4.02 -10.70
CA ILE A 111 -9.00 -4.55 -9.56
C ILE A 111 -8.61 -6.00 -9.26
N ARG A 112 -8.51 -6.85 -10.28
CA ARG A 112 -8.13 -8.26 -10.11
C ARG A 112 -6.72 -8.39 -9.53
N LYS A 113 -5.77 -7.58 -9.99
CA LYS A 113 -4.41 -7.52 -9.45
C LYS A 113 -4.42 -7.15 -7.97
N VAL A 114 -5.12 -6.07 -7.60
CA VAL A 114 -5.19 -5.63 -6.19
C VAL A 114 -5.88 -6.67 -5.30
N ALA A 115 -7.01 -7.24 -5.75
CA ALA A 115 -7.74 -8.27 -5.01
C ALA A 115 -6.89 -9.54 -4.77
N SER A 116 -6.18 -10.01 -5.81
CA SER A 116 -5.23 -11.11 -5.67
C SER A 116 -4.13 -10.76 -4.65
N THR A 117 -3.53 -9.57 -4.76
CA THR A 117 -2.48 -9.13 -3.84
C THR A 117 -2.99 -9.02 -2.40
N TYR A 118 -4.20 -8.53 -2.18
CA TYR A 118 -4.84 -8.49 -0.86
C TYR A 118 -4.91 -9.88 -0.22
N THR A 119 -5.36 -10.89 -0.97
CA THR A 119 -5.42 -12.26 -0.45
C THR A 119 -4.04 -12.87 -0.20
N LYS A 120 -3.00 -12.46 -0.95
CA LYS A 120 -1.62 -12.88 -0.69
C LYS A 120 -1.09 -12.27 0.60
N LEU A 121 -1.33 -10.97 0.83
CA LEU A 121 -0.93 -10.30 2.07
C LEU A 121 -1.65 -10.87 3.31
N ALA A 122 -2.90 -11.31 3.16
CA ALA A 122 -3.63 -12.01 4.22
C ALA A 122 -2.99 -13.36 4.61
N ALA A 123 -2.21 -13.96 3.71
CA ALA A 123 -1.49 -15.21 3.91
C ALA A 123 0.05 -15.00 3.93
N ASP A 124 0.49 -13.78 4.28
CA ASP A 124 1.91 -13.41 4.27
C ASP A 124 2.73 -14.20 5.29
N THR A 125 3.99 -14.48 4.99
CA THR A 125 4.89 -15.19 5.92
C THR A 125 5.22 -14.37 7.18
N THR A 126 5.07 -13.05 7.14
CA THR A 126 5.30 -12.14 8.27
C THR A 126 3.99 -11.86 9.01
N TRP A 127 3.89 -12.32 10.26
CA TRP A 127 2.66 -12.20 11.06
C TRP A 127 2.17 -10.75 11.19
N GLN A 128 3.06 -9.75 11.28
CA GLN A 128 2.66 -8.34 11.34
C GLN A 128 1.89 -7.90 10.09
N VAL A 129 2.24 -8.42 8.91
CA VAL A 129 1.53 -8.13 7.66
C VAL A 129 0.12 -8.73 7.71
N ARG A 130 0.00 -9.99 8.16
CA ARG A 130 -1.29 -10.67 8.32
C ARG A 130 -2.19 -9.95 9.32
N ASN A 131 -1.65 -9.58 10.48
CA ASN A 131 -2.37 -8.79 11.50
C ASN A 131 -2.81 -7.43 10.95
N ALA A 132 -1.95 -6.72 10.21
CA ALA A 132 -2.32 -5.44 9.60
C ALA A 132 -3.44 -5.59 8.56
N ILE A 133 -3.47 -6.69 7.79
CA ILE A 133 -4.59 -6.96 6.87
C ILE A 133 -5.88 -7.13 7.67
N LEU A 134 -5.85 -7.91 8.75
CA LEU A 134 -7.01 -8.11 9.61
C LEU A 134 -7.51 -6.78 10.23
N GLN A 135 -6.59 -5.91 10.64
CA GLN A 135 -6.92 -4.56 11.13
C GLN A 135 -7.60 -3.70 10.05
N SER A 136 -7.15 -3.80 8.80
CA SER A 136 -7.75 -3.11 7.64
C SER A 136 -9.02 -3.77 7.09
N PHE A 137 -9.40 -4.93 7.64
CA PHE A 137 -10.46 -5.77 7.10
C PHE A 137 -11.83 -5.12 7.28
N LYS A 138 -12.01 -4.30 8.32
CA LYS A 138 -13.24 -3.54 8.53
C LYS A 138 -13.49 -2.58 7.36
N GLU A 139 -12.50 -1.77 7.01
CA GLU A 139 -12.59 -0.83 5.88
C GLU A 139 -12.83 -1.58 4.58
N PHE A 140 -12.11 -2.69 4.38
CA PHE A 140 -12.32 -3.57 3.24
C PHE A 140 -13.79 -4.03 3.16
N LEU A 141 -14.35 -4.59 4.24
CA LEU A 141 -15.72 -5.10 4.30
C LEU A 141 -16.79 -4.04 4.06
N THR A 142 -16.56 -2.81 4.55
CA THR A 142 -17.51 -1.70 4.35
C THR A 142 -17.42 -1.05 2.97
N GLY A 143 -16.34 -1.31 2.24
CA GLY A 143 -16.10 -0.76 0.91
C GLY A 143 -16.58 -1.68 -0.22
N PRO A 144 -16.20 -1.38 -1.47
CA PRO A 144 -16.48 -2.24 -2.63
C PRO A 144 -15.58 -3.50 -2.67
N GLY A 145 -14.69 -3.68 -1.69
CA GLY A 145 -13.73 -4.79 -1.61
C GLY A 145 -14.37 -6.19 -1.70
N PRO A 146 -15.44 -6.50 -0.94
CA PRO A 146 -16.05 -7.83 -0.94
C PRO A 146 -16.67 -8.18 -2.28
N THR A 147 -17.30 -7.21 -2.95
CA THR A 147 -17.85 -7.40 -4.30
C THR A 147 -16.74 -7.62 -5.32
N ARG A 148 -15.60 -6.93 -5.19
CA ARG A 148 -14.44 -7.08 -6.09
C ARG A 148 -13.72 -8.43 -5.90
N LEU A 149 -13.69 -8.95 -4.67
CA LEU A 149 -13.02 -10.20 -4.35
C LEU A 149 -13.95 -11.43 -4.47
N GLY A 150 -15.25 -11.24 -4.26
CA GLY A 150 -16.25 -12.30 -4.14
C GLY A 150 -16.38 -12.82 -2.70
N TRP A 151 -17.62 -12.92 -2.20
CA TRP A 151 -17.91 -13.27 -0.79
C TRP A 151 -17.34 -14.63 -0.35
N GLU A 152 -17.31 -15.63 -1.23
CA GLU A 152 -16.71 -16.93 -0.91
C GLU A 152 -15.22 -16.79 -0.55
N LYS A 153 -14.48 -16.01 -1.34
CA LYS A 153 -13.06 -15.77 -1.11
C LYS A 153 -12.85 -14.90 0.13
N VAL A 154 -13.69 -13.89 0.34
CA VAL A 154 -13.69 -13.06 1.56
C VAL A 154 -13.83 -13.93 2.80
N MET A 155 -14.81 -14.83 2.83
CA MET A 155 -15.06 -15.71 3.98
C MET A 155 -13.90 -16.69 4.20
N THR A 156 -13.35 -17.25 3.12
CA THR A 156 -12.18 -18.14 3.20
C THR A 156 -10.96 -17.40 3.76
N THR A 157 -10.70 -16.18 3.28
CA THR A 157 -9.60 -15.34 3.77
C THR A 157 -9.80 -14.96 5.24
N TYR A 158 -11.00 -14.50 5.62
CA TYR A 158 -11.30 -14.11 7.00
C TYR A 158 -11.15 -15.26 7.98
N THR A 159 -11.76 -16.41 7.69
CA THR A 159 -11.67 -17.60 8.54
C THR A 159 -10.26 -18.16 8.62
N GLY A 160 -9.45 -18.00 7.56
CA GLY A 160 -8.02 -18.34 7.59
C GLY A 160 -7.25 -17.47 8.58
N MET A 161 -7.46 -16.16 8.55
CA MET A 161 -6.81 -15.23 9.48
C MET A 161 -7.22 -15.46 10.95
N LEU A 162 -8.46 -15.84 11.22
CA LEU A 162 -8.91 -16.17 12.59
C LEU A 162 -8.28 -17.45 13.16
N LYS A 163 -7.68 -18.29 12.32
CA LYS A 163 -6.98 -19.51 12.72
C LYS A 163 -5.47 -19.30 12.82
N ASP A 164 -4.99 -18.08 12.65
CA ASP A 164 -3.57 -17.73 12.73
C ASP A 164 -3.11 -17.79 14.19
N VAL A 165 -2.29 -18.80 14.50
CA VAL A 165 -1.78 -19.08 15.85
C VAL A 165 -0.51 -18.29 16.18
N GLU A 166 0.11 -17.62 15.21
CA GLU A 166 1.34 -16.84 15.42
C GLU A 166 1.05 -15.36 15.73
N ALA A 167 -0.21 -14.95 15.77
CA ALA A 167 -0.61 -13.57 16.02
C ALA A 167 -0.62 -13.20 17.52
N GLU A 168 -0.22 -14.11 18.41
CA GLU A 168 0.02 -13.89 19.86
C GLU A 168 1.48 -13.49 20.13
#